data_AF-A0A847SLF9-F1
#
_entry.id   AF-A0A847SLF9-F1
#
_cell.length_a   1.000
_cell.length_b   1.000
_cell.length_c   1.000
_cell.angle_alpha   90.00
_cell.angle_beta   90.00
_cell.angle_gamma   90.00
#
_symmetry.space_group_name_H-M   'P 1'
#
loop_
_entity.id
_entity.type
_entity.pdbx_description
1 polymer ?
#
loop_
_entity_poly.entity_id
_entity_poly.type
_entity_poly.pdbx_seq_one_letter_code
_entity_poly.pdbx_strand_id
1 'polypeptide(L)'
;MIAQYLWETGSAIIGLMGLSHLRATLWTNKLFPRNEKLIEEMRDSSLLISEKLMMWKSWIGFNATHSSGTAFIGIGNFYLALNCFVFLRSSQFLLLLTILTVGFYVWVAWKYWLSVVLIMLSVAWVCFIVAYILMLI
;
A
#
# COMPACT_ATOMS: atom_id res chain seq x y z
N MET A 1 -19.15 -16.49 3.61
CA MET A 1 -19.47 -15.20 4.26
C MET A 1 -18.31 -14.67 5.10
N ILE A 2 -17.85 -15.36 6.16
CA ILE A 2 -16.76 -14.84 7.03
C ILE A 2 -15.47 -14.56 6.23
N ALA A 3 -15.03 -15.49 5.38
CA ALA A 3 -13.85 -15.29 4.54
C ALA A 3 -13.97 -14.08 3.59
N GLN A 4 -15.18 -13.82 3.08
CA GLN A 4 -15.44 -12.65 2.23
C GLN A 4 -15.29 -11.35 3.04
N TYR A 5 -15.93 -11.25 4.20
CA TYR A 5 -15.83 -10.06 5.04
C TYR A 5 -14.40 -9.80 5.54
N LEU A 6 -13.63 -10.85 5.83
CA LEU A 6 -12.20 -10.70 6.15
C LEU A 6 -11.40 -10.16 4.95
N TRP A 7 -11.64 -10.68 3.75
CA TRP A 7 -10.98 -10.19 2.54
C TRP A 7 -11.34 -8.72 2.25
N GLU A 8 -12.62 -8.38 2.36
CA GLU A 8 -13.13 -7.00 2.23
C GLU A 8 -12.49 -6.08 3.28
N THR A 9 -12.42 -6.51 4.54
CA THR A 9 -11.82 -5.72 5.63
C THR A 9 -10.34 -5.45 5.38
N GLY A 10 -9.56 -6.48 5.05
CA GLY A 10 -8.15 -6.31 4.69
C GLY A 10 -7.98 -5.38 3.50
N SER A 11 -8.81 -5.53 2.47
CA SER A 11 -8.78 -4.70 1.26
C SER A 11 -9.13 -3.24 1.55
N ALA A 12 -10.12 -2.99 2.40
CA ALA A 12 -10.52 -1.65 2.81
C ALA A 12 -9.41 -0.94 3.59
N ILE A 13 -8.72 -1.64 4.51
CA ILE A 13 -7.57 -1.09 5.23
C ILE A 13 -6.48 -0.66 4.24
N ILE A 14 -6.08 -1.55 3.32
CA ILE A 14 -5.05 -1.25 2.31
C ILE A 14 -5.48 -0.07 1.43
N GLY A 15 -6.72 -0.08 0.94
CA GLY A 15 -7.25 0.96 0.06
C GLY A 15 -7.29 2.33 0.75
N LEU A 16 -7.82 2.40 1.96
CA LEU A 16 -7.88 3.64 2.75
C LEU A 16 -6.49 4.16 3.12
N MET A 17 -5.55 3.27 3.45
CA MET A 17 -4.15 3.64 3.67
C MET A 17 -3.52 4.25 2.42
N GLY A 18 -3.68 3.59 1.26
CA GLY A 18 -3.17 4.08 -0.02
C GLY A 18 -3.74 5.46 -0.40
N LEU A 19 -5.05 5.63 -0.27
CA LEU A 19 -5.72 6.92 -0.54
C LEU A 19 -5.29 8.02 0.45
N SER A 20 -5.15 7.68 1.73
CA SER A 20 -4.69 8.62 2.75
C SER A 20 -3.25 9.05 2.53
N HIS A 21 -2.36 8.11 2.19
CA HIS A 21 -0.96 8.39 1.85
C HIS A 21 -0.83 9.19 0.56
N LEU A 22 -1.66 8.89 -0.45
CA LEU A 22 -1.71 9.66 -1.70
C LEU A 22 -2.13 11.11 -1.40
N ARG A 23 -3.15 11.28 -0.55
CA ARG A 23 -3.58 12.61 -0.13
C ARG A 23 -2.48 13.36 0.61
N ALA A 24 -1.82 12.68 1.53
CA ALA A 24 -0.72 13.24 2.29
C ALA A 24 0.45 13.67 1.38
N THR A 25 0.70 12.93 0.30
CA THR A 25 1.76 13.19 -0.67
C THR A 25 1.46 14.39 -1.58
N LEU A 26 0.24 14.48 -2.13
CA LEU A 26 -0.08 15.44 -3.19
C LEU A 26 -0.69 16.75 -2.71
N TRP A 27 -1.41 16.74 -1.58
CA TRP A 27 -2.20 17.89 -1.12
C TRP A 27 -1.86 18.35 0.29
N THR A 28 -0.83 17.79 0.92
CA THR A 28 -0.39 18.23 2.25
C THR A 28 1.14 18.27 2.34
N ASN A 29 1.66 18.81 3.44
CA ASN A 29 3.08 18.80 3.78
C ASN A 29 3.45 17.72 4.82
N LYS A 30 2.55 16.76 5.12
CA LYS A 30 2.79 15.76 6.19
C LYS A 30 3.99 14.84 5.95
N LEU A 31 4.36 14.64 4.69
CA LEU A 31 5.51 13.82 4.27
C LEU A 31 6.73 14.65 3.90
N PHE A 32 6.72 15.96 4.18
CA PHE A 32 7.87 16.80 3.92
C PHE A 32 8.90 16.61 5.03
N PRO A 33 10.21 16.68 4.71
CA PRO A 33 11.22 16.81 5.74
C PRO A 33 10.91 18.01 6.65
N ARG A 34 11.12 17.85 7.95
CA ARG A 34 10.92 18.95 8.91
C ARG A 34 11.98 20.06 8.74
N ASN A 35 13.17 19.71 8.28
CA ASN A 35 14.24 20.67 8.03
C ASN A 35 14.05 21.35 6.66
N GLU A 36 13.76 22.65 6.67
CA GLU A 36 13.54 23.44 5.45
C GLU A 36 14.77 23.47 4.54
N LYS A 37 15.98 23.52 5.12
CA LYS A 37 17.23 23.46 4.34
C LYS A 37 17.35 22.17 3.53
N LEU A 38 16.88 21.05 4.08
CA LEU A 38 16.87 19.78 3.34
C LEU A 38 15.89 19.82 2.16
N ILE A 39 14.77 20.54 2.29
CA ILE A 39 13.84 20.72 1.17
C ILE A 39 14.52 21.52 0.04
N GLU A 40 15.26 22.58 0.38
CA GLU A 40 16.03 23.37 -0.59
C GLU A 40 17.11 22.51 -1.26
N GLU A 41 17.93 21.80 -0.48
CA GLU A 41 18.96 20.89 -1.00
C GLU A 41 18.37 19.80 -1.91
N MET A 42 17.21 19.23 -1.57
CA MET A 42 16.51 18.26 -2.43
C MET A 42 15.99 18.88 -3.73
N ARG A 43 15.69 20.18 -3.76
CA ARG A 43 15.25 20.88 -4.98
C ARG A 43 16.41 21.20 -5.92
N ASP A 44 17.62 21.34 -5.38
CA ASP A 44 18.83 21.68 -6.14
C ASP A 44 19.71 20.45 -6.45
N SER A 45 19.42 19.29 -5.84
CA SER A 45 20.15 18.05 -6.08
C SER A 45 19.40 17.11 -7.01
N SER A 46 20.11 16.47 -7.94
CA SER A 46 19.59 15.40 -8.80
C SER A 46 20.05 14.01 -8.34
N LEU A 47 19.29 12.98 -8.71
CA LEU A 47 19.74 11.59 -8.56
C LEU A 47 20.85 11.27 -9.59
N LEU A 48 21.76 10.37 -9.22
CA LEU A 48 22.88 9.95 -10.08
C LEU A 48 22.44 9.36 -11.43
N ILE A 49 21.24 8.78 -11.50
CA ILE A 49 20.70 8.22 -12.74
C ILE A 49 20.48 9.27 -13.83
N SER A 50 20.17 10.53 -13.45
CA SER A 50 19.96 11.62 -14.41
C SER A 50 19.90 12.98 -13.72
N GLU A 51 20.61 13.96 -14.26
CA GLU A 51 20.54 15.37 -13.83
C GLU A 51 19.14 15.99 -13.97
N LYS A 52 18.27 15.42 -14.83
CA LYS A 52 16.87 15.88 -14.97
C LYS A 52 15.97 15.38 -13.85
N LEU A 53 16.41 14.38 -13.08
CA LEU A 53 15.64 13.72 -12.04
C LEU A 53 15.97 14.31 -10.67
N MET A 54 15.37 15.48 -10.38
CA MET A 54 15.56 16.18 -9.10
C MET A 54 15.07 15.33 -7.91
N MET A 55 15.80 15.38 -6.81
CA MET A 55 15.52 14.60 -5.60
C MET A 55 14.14 14.95 -5.03
N TRP A 56 13.76 16.22 -5.02
CA TRP A 56 12.43 16.67 -4.59
C TRP A 56 11.30 16.09 -5.43
N LYS A 57 11.42 16.16 -6.76
CA LYS A 57 10.41 15.60 -7.69
C LYS A 57 10.33 14.08 -7.56
N SER A 58 11.47 13.43 -7.35
CA SER A 58 11.55 11.98 -7.12
C SER A 58 10.88 11.58 -5.81
N TRP A 59 11.13 12.31 -4.73
CA TRP A 59 10.49 12.08 -3.43
C TRP A 59 8.97 12.11 -3.53
N ILE A 60 8.41 13.14 -4.16
CA ILE A 60 6.96 13.25 -4.38
C ILE A 60 6.47 12.16 -5.34
N GLY A 61 7.17 11.94 -6.45
CA GLY A 61 6.80 10.96 -7.47
C GLY A 61 6.76 9.53 -6.94
N PHE A 62 7.80 9.09 -6.22
CA PHE A 62 7.86 7.75 -5.63
C PHE A 62 6.80 7.54 -4.55
N ASN A 63 6.55 8.55 -3.70
CA ASN A 63 5.46 8.44 -2.72
C ASN A 63 4.10 8.38 -3.40
N ALA A 64 3.88 9.14 -4.47
CA ALA A 64 2.61 9.16 -5.20
C ALA A 64 2.36 7.82 -5.91
N THR A 65 3.36 7.26 -6.60
CA THR A 65 3.24 5.95 -7.28
C THR A 65 3.09 4.80 -6.29
N HIS A 66 3.80 4.85 -5.16
CA HIS A 66 3.63 3.90 -4.08
C HIS A 66 2.21 3.93 -3.50
N SER A 67 1.71 5.15 -3.23
CA SER A 67 0.36 5.36 -2.72
C SER A 67 -0.70 4.85 -3.71
N SER A 68 -0.55 5.16 -5.00
CA SER A 68 -1.51 4.75 -6.03
C SER A 68 -1.51 3.24 -6.22
N GLY A 69 -0.34 2.59 -6.20
CA GLY A 69 -0.23 1.13 -6.21
C GLY A 69 -0.93 0.48 -5.02
N THR A 70 -0.73 1.02 -3.82
CA THR A 70 -1.40 0.54 -2.59
C THR A 70 -2.92 0.70 -2.70
N ALA A 71 -3.40 1.86 -3.16
CA ALA A 71 -4.82 2.12 -3.36
C ALA A 71 -5.43 1.17 -4.40
N PHE A 72 -4.73 0.93 -5.51
CA PHE A 72 -5.16 0.00 -6.56
C PHE A 72 -5.31 -1.43 -6.02
N ILE A 73 -4.33 -1.92 -5.25
CA ILE A 73 -4.38 -3.26 -4.63
C ILE A 73 -5.61 -3.38 -3.73
N GLY A 74 -5.84 -2.39 -2.85
CA GLY A 74 -6.96 -2.40 -1.92
C GLY A 74 -8.31 -2.30 -2.61
N ILE A 75 -8.50 -1.31 -3.49
CA ILE A 75 -9.76 -1.09 -4.21
C ILE A 75 -10.08 -2.29 -5.13
N GLY A 76 -9.08 -2.78 -5.86
CA GLY A 76 -9.25 -3.93 -6.76
C GLY A 76 -9.67 -5.18 -6.02
N ASN A 77 -9.00 -5.52 -4.91
CA ASN A 77 -9.37 -6.66 -4.10
C ASN A 77 -10.72 -6.49 -3.40
N PHE A 78 -11.05 -5.27 -2.96
CA PHE A 78 -12.36 -4.98 -2.36
C PHE A 78 -13.48 -5.18 -3.39
N TYR A 79 -13.31 -4.66 -4.61
CA TYR A 79 -14.26 -4.86 -5.70
C TYR A 79 -14.45 -6.34 -6.04
N LEU A 80 -13.36 -7.11 -6.14
CA LEU A 80 -13.41 -8.54 -6.41
C LEU A 80 -14.13 -9.31 -5.30
N ALA A 81 -13.85 -8.99 -4.04
CA ALA A 81 -14.51 -9.66 -2.92
C ALA A 81 -16.00 -9.32 -2.84
N LEU A 82 -16.38 -8.07 -3.11
CA LEU A 82 -17.78 -7.63 -3.05
C LEU A 82 -18.62 -8.16 -4.22
N ASN A 83 -18.10 -8.06 -5.46
CA ASN A 83 -18.89 -8.29 -6.68
C ASN A 83 -18.58 -9.61 -7.38
N CYS A 84 -17.40 -10.19 -7.13
CA CYS A 84 -16.89 -11.35 -7.87
C CYS A 84 -16.34 -12.43 -6.92
N PHE A 85 -16.92 -12.58 -5.73
CA PHE A 85 -16.36 -13.44 -4.67
C PHE A 85 -16.13 -14.88 -5.12
N VAL A 86 -17.06 -15.46 -5.88
CA VAL A 86 -16.94 -16.84 -6.39
C VAL A 86 -15.71 -16.98 -7.31
N PHE A 87 -15.49 -16.00 -8.18
CA PHE A 87 -14.31 -15.96 -9.04
C PHE A 87 -13.02 -15.78 -8.22
N LEU A 88 -13.00 -14.82 -7.29
CA LEU A 88 -11.85 -14.60 -6.40
C LEU A 88 -11.48 -15.87 -5.63
N ARG A 89 -12.47 -16.55 -5.02
CA ARG A 89 -12.28 -17.81 -4.27
C ARG A 89 -11.70 -18.92 -5.16
N SER A 90 -12.09 -18.97 -6.42
CA SER A 90 -11.60 -20.01 -7.36
C SER A 90 -10.16 -19.77 -7.84
N SER A 91 -9.63 -18.54 -7.71
CA SER A 91 -8.35 -18.15 -8.29
C SER A 91 -7.22 -18.13 -7.24
N GLN A 92 -6.52 -19.27 -7.11
CA GLN A 92 -5.35 -19.39 -6.22
C GLN A 92 -4.27 -18.35 -6.51
N PHE A 93 -4.09 -18.00 -7.78
CA PHE A 93 -3.13 -16.98 -8.20
C PHE A 93 -3.44 -15.62 -7.57
N LEU A 94 -4.69 -15.13 -7.67
CA LEU A 94 -5.07 -13.81 -7.13
C LEU A 94 -4.98 -13.78 -5.60
N LEU A 95 -5.35 -14.87 -4.94
CA LEU A 95 -5.29 -14.98 -3.49
C LEU A 95 -3.85 -14.92 -2.99
N LEU A 96 -2.97 -15.78 -3.53
CA LEU A 96 -1.57 -15.83 -3.13
C LEU A 96 -0.81 -14.57 -3.54
N LEU A 97 -1.06 -14.01 -4.72
CA LEU A 97 -0.44 -12.77 -5.16
C LEU A 97 -0.74 -11.62 -4.20
N THR A 98 -1.99 -11.52 -3.73
CA THR A 98 -2.40 -10.50 -2.76
C THR A 98 -1.71 -10.72 -1.42
N ILE A 99 -1.68 -11.95 -0.89
CA ILE A 99 -1.01 -12.28 0.37
C ILE A 99 0.48 -11.98 0.31
N LEU A 100 1.16 -12.40 -0.75
CA LEU A 100 2.61 -12.20 -0.92
C LEU A 100 2.95 -10.72 -1.08
N THR A 101 2.15 -9.99 -1.88
CA THR A 101 2.36 -8.55 -2.08
C THR A 101 2.16 -7.81 -0.77
N VAL A 102 1.05 -8.03 -0.05
CA VAL A 102 0.81 -7.36 1.23
C VAL A 102 1.84 -7.79 2.29
N GLY A 103 2.29 -9.05 2.27
CA GLY A 103 3.38 -9.53 3.12
C GLY A 103 4.71 -8.81 2.85
N PHE A 104 5.02 -8.52 1.58
CA PHE A 104 6.16 -7.68 1.23
C PHE A 104 6.02 -6.26 1.79
N TYR A 105 4.82 -5.67 1.74
CA TYR A 105 4.56 -4.35 2.36
C TYR A 105 4.73 -4.39 3.89
N VAL A 106 4.30 -5.46 4.57
CA VAL A 106 4.55 -5.66 6.01
C VAL A 106 6.06 -5.69 6.30
N TRP A 107 6.83 -6.42 5.50
CA TRP A 107 8.29 -6.48 5.66
C TRP A 107 8.96 -5.11 5.43
N VAL A 108 8.58 -4.39 4.37
CA VAL A 108 9.07 -3.03 4.13
C VAL A 108 8.71 -2.11 5.29
N ALA A 109 7.48 -2.18 5.78
CA ALA A 109 7.01 -1.34 6.87
C ALA A 109 7.78 -1.60 8.17
N TRP A 110 8.07 -2.86 8.46
CA TRP A 110 8.88 -3.27 9.60
C TRP A 110 10.31 -2.72 9.52
N LYS A 111 10.90 -2.70 8.32
CA LYS A 111 12.30 -2.30 8.15
C LYS A 111 12.48 -0.78 8.01
N TYR A 112 11.53 -0.09 7.38
CA TYR A 112 11.74 1.28 6.89
C TYR A 112 10.68 2.29 7.31
N TRP A 113 9.50 1.87 7.80
CA TRP A 113 8.38 2.79 8.05
C TRP A 113 7.95 2.86 9.52
N LEU A 114 6.88 3.62 9.75
CA LEU A 114 6.29 3.90 11.05
C LEU A 114 5.57 2.67 11.61
N SER A 115 5.64 2.47 12.93
CA SER A 115 4.97 1.35 13.62
C SER A 115 3.47 1.30 13.39
N VAL A 116 2.79 2.45 13.27
CA VAL A 116 1.35 2.51 12.98
C VAL A 116 1.03 1.91 11.60
N VAL A 117 1.87 2.18 10.59
CA VAL A 117 1.71 1.61 9.25
C VAL A 117 1.95 0.10 9.27
N LEU A 118 2.98 -0.35 10.00
CA LEU A 118 3.25 -1.78 10.20
C LEU A 118 2.05 -2.51 10.81
N ILE A 119 1.46 -1.97 11.88
CA ILE A 119 0.31 -2.58 12.56
C ILE A 119 -0.88 -2.72 11.59
N MET A 120 -1.25 -1.65 10.88
CA MET A 120 -2.39 -1.69 9.96
C MET A 120 -2.18 -2.68 8.80
N LEU A 121 -0.97 -2.71 8.22
CA LEU A 121 -0.63 -3.69 7.17
C LEU A 121 -0.66 -5.13 7.71
N SER A 122 -0.17 -5.34 8.93
CA SER A 122 -0.15 -6.67 9.57
C SER A 122 -1.57 -7.17 9.83
N VAL A 123 -2.46 -6.29 10.30
CA VAL A 123 -3.89 -6.63 10.47
C VAL A 123 -4.52 -7.02 9.14
N ALA A 124 -4.33 -6.21 8.09
CA ALA A 124 -4.85 -6.54 6.76
C ALA A 124 -4.28 -7.86 6.22
N TRP A 125 -2.99 -8.11 6.42
CA TRP A 125 -2.32 -9.32 5.99
C TRP A 125 -2.87 -10.58 6.70
N VAL A 126 -3.06 -10.50 8.02
CA VAL A 126 -3.69 -11.57 8.79
C VAL A 126 -5.12 -11.82 8.31
N CYS A 127 -5.90 -10.77 8.02
CA CYS A 127 -7.23 -10.94 7.43
C CYS A 127 -7.18 -11.73 6.12
N PHE A 128 -6.24 -11.43 5.22
CA PHE A 128 -6.09 -12.18 3.96
C PHE A 128 -5.67 -13.63 4.18
N ILE A 129 -4.74 -13.90 5.09
CA ILE A 129 -4.29 -15.27 5.41
C ILE A 129 -5.44 -16.09 6.00
N VAL A 130 -6.16 -15.55 6.99
CA VAL A 130 -7.28 -16.25 7.64
C VAL A 130 -8.41 -16.46 6.63
N ALA A 131 -8.74 -15.46 5.81
CA ALA A 131 -9.72 -15.60 4.76
C ALA A 131 -9.34 -16.71 3.76
N TYR A 132 -8.08 -16.75 3.33
CA TYR A 132 -7.56 -17.79 2.44
C TYR A 132 -7.68 -19.19 3.03
N ILE A 133 -7.26 -19.38 4.30
CA ILE A 133 -7.39 -20.66 5.00
C ILE A 133 -8.86 -21.10 5.05
N LEU A 134 -9.78 -20.18 5.38
CA LEU A 134 -11.21 -20.46 5.44
C LEU A 134 -11.84 -20.76 4.06
N MET A 135 -11.23 -20.30 2.96
CA MET A 135 -11.71 -20.62 1.61
C MET A 135 -11.33 -22.03 1.15
N LEU A 136 -10.29 -22.63 1.75
CA LEU A 136 -9.81 -23.98 1.46
C LEU A 136 -10.61 -25.09 2.17
N ILE A 137 -11.33 -24.73 3.23
CA ILE A 137 -12.26 -25.61 3.95
C ILE A 137 -13.64 -25.57 3.25
#